data_AF-A0A523RBR3-F1
#
_entry.id   AF-A0A523RBR3-F1
#
_cell.length_a   1.000
_cell.length_b   1.000
_cell.length_c   1.000
_cell.angle_alpha   90.00
_cell.angle_beta   90.00
_cell.angle_gamma   90.00
#
_symmetry.space_group_name_H-M   'P 1'
#
loop_
_entity.id
_entity.type
_entity.pdbx_description
1 polymer ?
#
loop_
_entity_poly.entity_id
_entity_poly.type
_entity_poly.pdbx_seq_one_letter_code
_entity_poly.pdbx_strand_id
1 'polypeptide(L)' 'MKLLSTPEERFENLPDFTFNPHFIKVDGIKIHYLDEGNKQAEVILLMHGEPSWSFLYRHMIPILVKAGFRILA' A
#
# COMPACT_ATOMS: atom_id res chain seq x y z
N MET A 1 7.76 -6.43 23.47
CA MET A 1 6.84 -6.98 22.44
C MET A 1 7.67 -7.81 21.48
N LYS A 2 7.23 -9.02 21.12
CA LYS A 2 7.88 -9.80 20.05
C LYS A 2 7.20 -9.42 18.74
N LEU A 3 7.95 -8.82 17.81
CA LEU A 3 7.47 -8.50 16.48
C LEU A 3 7.82 -9.65 15.53
N LEU A 4 6.88 -9.98 14.64
CA LEU A 4 7.07 -10.94 13.57
C LEU A 4 6.92 -10.22 12.23
N SER A 5 7.62 -10.72 11.22
CA SER A 5 7.51 -10.23 9.84
C SER A 5 7.10 -11.37 8.94
N THR A 6 6.08 -11.15 8.12
CA THR A 6 5.67 -12.10 7.08
C THR A 6 6.79 -12.22 6.03
N PRO A 7 7.23 -13.43 5.66
CA PRO A 7 8.20 -13.62 4.59
C PRO A 7 7.73 -13.02 3.26
N GLU A 8 8.65 -12.45 2.47
CA GLU A 8 8.32 -11.72 1.23
C GLU A 8 7.69 -12.63 0.16
N GLU A 9 8.11 -13.89 0.08
CA GLU A 9 7.55 -14.93 -0.80
C GLU A 9 6.03 -15.12 -0.62
N ARG A 10 5.46 -14.75 0.54
CA ARG A 10 4.02 -14.81 0.80
C ARG A 10 3.22 -13.77 0.03
N PHE A 11 3.89 -12.77 -0.54
CA PHE A 11 3.29 -11.71 -1.36
C PHE A 11 3.58 -11.89 -2.85
N GLU A 12 4.18 -13.01 -3.26
CA GLU A 12 4.33 -13.35 -4.67
C GLU A 12 2.99 -13.77 -5.31
N ASN A 13 2.85 -13.55 -6.62
CA ASN A 13 1.72 -14.00 -7.43
C ASN A 13 0.33 -13.51 -6.93
N LEU A 14 0.29 -12.33 -6.32
CA LEU A 14 -0.98 -11.70 -5.93
C LEU A 14 -1.72 -11.17 -7.17
N PRO A 15 -2.99 -11.54 -7.37
CA PRO A 15 -3.73 -11.12 -8.56
C PRO A 15 -3.99 -9.62 -8.53
N ASP A 16 -3.69 -8.95 -9.65
CA ASP A 16 -3.91 -7.53 -9.87
C ASP A 16 -3.24 -6.59 -8.85
N PHE A 17 -2.17 -7.05 -8.20
CA PHE A 17 -1.42 -6.26 -7.22
C PHE A 17 0.02 -6.05 -7.68
N THR A 18 0.19 -5.13 -8.63
CA THR A 18 1.48 -4.84 -9.30
C THR A 18 2.20 -3.63 -8.71
N PHE A 19 1.87 -3.22 -7.49
CA PHE A 19 2.42 -2.03 -6.85
C PHE A 19 3.78 -2.32 -6.21
N ASN A 20 4.67 -1.33 -6.21
CA ASN A 20 5.95 -1.48 -5.54
C ASN A 20 5.78 -1.34 -4.03
N PRO A 21 6.40 -2.22 -3.22
CA PRO A 21 6.32 -2.11 -1.77
C PRO A 21 7.17 -0.93 -1.29
N HIS A 22 6.58 -0.04 -0.48
CA HIS A 22 7.32 0.96 0.27
C HIS A 22 7.24 0.66 1.76
N PHE A 23 8.26 1.09 2.51
CA PHE A 23 8.32 0.88 3.95
C PHE A 23 8.80 2.14 4.66
N ILE A 24 8.20 2.39 5.82
CA ILE A 24 8.68 3.37 6.78
C ILE A 24 8.90 2.68 8.12
N LYS A 25 9.86 3.19 8.90
CA LYS A 25 10.13 2.71 10.25
C LYS A 25 9.62 3.73 11.26
N VAL A 26 8.69 3.31 12.11
CA VAL A 26 8.13 4.13 13.19
C VAL A 26 8.31 3.36 14.49
N ASP A 27 9.00 3.96 15.47
CA ASP A 27 9.27 3.36 16.78
C ASP A 27 9.81 1.92 16.74
N GLY A 28 10.66 1.64 15.74
CA GLY A 28 11.24 0.31 15.55
C GLY A 28 10.40 -0.66 14.71
N ILE A 29 9.16 -0.31 14.37
CA ILE A 29 8.22 -1.13 13.61
C ILE A 29 8.31 -0.76 12.11
N LYS A 30 8.45 -1.77 11.26
CA LYS A 30 8.44 -1.63 9.79
C LYS A 30 6.98 -1.64 9.32
N ILE A 31 6.49 -0.53 8.79
CA ILE A 31 5.13 -0.36 8.26
C ILE A 31 5.21 -0.33 6.73
N HIS A 32 4.45 -1.20 6.08
CA HIS A 32 4.27 -1.20 4.62
C HIS A 32 3.26 -0.13 4.19
N TYR A 33 3.50 0.51 3.06
CA TYR A 33 2.52 1.36 2.39
C TYR A 33 2.73 1.34 0.87
N LEU A 34 1.68 1.69 0.13
CA LEU A 34 1.72 1.97 -1.30
C LEU A 34 1.81 3.48 -1.55
N ASP A 35 2.46 3.88 -2.63
CA ASP A 35 2.63 5.29 -2.98
C ASP A 35 2.65 5.49 -4.50
N GLU A 36 1.45 5.55 -5.06
CA GLU A 36 1.20 5.52 -6.49
C GLU A 36 0.77 6.90 -7.03
N GLY A 37 1.04 7.14 -8.31
CA GLY A 37 0.72 8.39 -8.99
C GLY A 37 1.80 9.48 -8.84
N ASN A 38 1.47 10.69 -9.31
CA ASN A 38 2.41 11.82 -9.34
C ASN A 38 2.69 12.34 -7.92
N LYS A 39 3.96 12.46 -7.52
CA LYS A 39 4.36 12.89 -6.16
C LYS A 39 3.92 14.33 -5.81
N GLN A 40 3.65 15.15 -6.82
CA GLN A 40 3.18 16.54 -6.69
C GLN A 40 1.66 16.68 -6.78
N ALA A 41 0.92 15.61 -7.05
CA ALA A 41 -0.54 15.63 -7.09
C ALA A 41 -1.17 15.69 -5.70
N GLU A 42 -2.45 16.07 -5.64
CA GLU A 42 -3.26 16.02 -4.43
C GLU A 42 -3.36 14.57 -3.91
N VAL A 43 -3.24 14.42 -2.59
CA VAL A 43 -3.13 13.11 -1.93
C VAL A 43 -4.49 12.59 -1.49
N ILE A 44 -4.77 11.33 -1.80
CA ILE A 44 -5.85 10.55 -1.19
C ILE A 44 -5.23 9.43 -0.35
N LEU A 45 -5.60 9.38 0.93
CA LEU A 45 -5.20 8.32 1.86
C LEU A 45 -6.29 7.25 1.94
N LEU A 46 -5.95 5.99 1.68
CA LEU A 46 -6.84 4.84 1.74
C LEU A 46 -6.48 3.97 2.96
N MET A 47 -7.28 4.07 4.02
CA MET A 47 -7.06 3.33 5.27
C MET A 47 -7.92 2.07 5.31
N HIS A 48 -7.28 0.91 5.21
CA HIS A 48 -7.99 -0.37 5.29
C HIS A 48 -8.52 -0.62 6.71
N GLY A 49 -9.46 -1.57 6.83
CA GLY A 49 -10.03 -2.02 8.11
C GLY A 49 -9.73 -3.48 8.41
N GLU A 50 -10.46 -4.05 9.36
CA GLU A 50 -10.33 -5.45 9.81
C GLU A 50 -11.04 -6.44 8.86
N PRO A 51 -10.47 -7.63 8.53
CA PRO A 51 -9.09 -8.11 8.71
C PRO A 51 -8.22 -7.86 7.44
N SER A 52 -8.48 -6.77 6.74
CA SER A 52 -7.94 -6.50 5.40
C SER A 52 -6.57 -5.80 5.44
N TRP A 53 -6.01 -5.52 4.26
CA TRP A 53 -4.81 -4.71 4.05
C TRP A 53 -4.91 -3.97 2.70
N SER A 54 -3.90 -3.20 2.30
CA SER A 54 -3.95 -2.34 1.09
C SER A 54 -4.31 -3.07 -0.21
N PHE A 55 -4.14 -4.40 -0.27
CA PHE A 55 -4.65 -5.26 -1.34
C PHE A 55 -6.15 -5.06 -1.64
N LEU A 56 -6.95 -4.68 -0.64
CA LEU A 56 -8.37 -4.33 -0.80
C LEU A 56 -8.59 -3.21 -1.84
N TYR A 57 -7.65 -2.26 -1.92
CA TYR A 57 -7.78 -1.07 -2.76
C TYR A 57 -7.24 -1.25 -4.18
N ARG A 58 -6.73 -2.43 -4.55
CA ARG A 58 -5.99 -2.63 -5.81
C ARG A 58 -6.76 -2.27 -7.09
N HIS A 59 -8.09 -2.33 -7.06
CA HIS A 59 -8.92 -1.91 -8.20
C HIS A 59 -9.31 -0.42 -8.14
N MET A 60 -9.23 0.21 -6.96
CA MET A 60 -9.49 1.64 -6.78
C MET A 60 -8.28 2.49 -7.15
N ILE A 61 -7.08 2.05 -6.76
CA ILE A 61 -5.82 2.81 -6.94
C ILE A 61 -5.62 3.22 -8.41
N PRO A 62 -5.71 2.32 -9.42
CA PRO A 62 -5.48 2.71 -10.82
C PRO A 62 -6.48 3.75 -11.33
N ILE A 63 -7.73 3.71 -10.86
CA ILE A 63 -8.78 4.66 -11.25
C ILE A 63 -8.46 6.05 -10.70
N LEU A 64 -8.09 6.13 -9.42
CA LEU A 64 -7.76 7.40 -8.77
C LEU A 64 -6.45 8.01 -9.29
N VAL A 65 -5.44 7.16 -9.56
CA VAL A 65 -4.20 7.59 -10.23
C VAL A 65 -4.51 8.15 -11.62
N LYS A 66 -5.36 7.48 -12.41
CA LYS A 66 -5.78 7.97 -13.73
C LYS A 66 -6.55 9.29 -13.64
N ALA A 67 -7.28 9.52 -12.55
CA ALA A 67 -7.95 10.78 -12.28
C ALA A 67 -7.00 11.92 -11.85
N GLY A 68 -5.70 11.64 -11.68
CA GLY A 68 -4.67 12.63 -11.42
C GLY A 68 -4.27 12.78 -9.95
N PHE A 69 -4.71 11.88 -9.06
CA PHE A 69 -4.35 11.91 -7.64
C PHE A 69 -3.11 11.07 -7.32
N ARG A 70 -2.46 11.41 -6.21
CA ARG A 70 -1.47 10.55 -5.54
C ARG A 70 -2.17 9.70 -4.49
N ILE A 71 -1.90 8.40 -4.48
CA ILE A 71 -2.57 7.48 -3.54
C ILE A 71 -1.57 6.93 -2.54
N LEU A 72 -1.89 7.06 -1.25
CA LEU A 72 -1.22 6.37 -0.16
C LEU A 72 -2.18 5.32 0.42
N ALA A 73 -1.75 4.08 0.56
CA ALA A 73 -2.59 2.98 1.06
C ALA A 73 -1.82 1.97 1.91
#